data_AF-A0A2G8K3J2-F1
#
_entry.id   AF-A0A2G8K3J2-F1
#
_cell.length_a   1.000
_cell.length_b   1.000
_cell.length_c   1.000
_cell.angle_alpha   90.00
_cell.angle_beta   90.00
_cell.angle_gamma   90.00
#
_symmetry.space_group_name_H-M   'P 1'
#
loop_
_entity.id
_entity.type
_entity.pdbx_description
1 polymer ?
#
loop_
_entity_poly.entity_id
_entity_poly.type
_entity_poly.pdbx_seq_one_letter_code
_entity_poly.pdbx_strand_id
1 'polypeptide(L)'
;MEIPSNNTISVADMLPKDVTRYFRYLGSLTTPTCNEVVVWTVFEDSISISADQMEILRNLHEGDDQSPEIEDNYRPVQSVNDREIAFSSAAKYSLSLLLSTLSLLVLSLQFSA
;
A
#
# COMPACT_ATOMS: atom_id res chain seq x y z
N MET A 1 11.82 11.22 24.97
CA MET A 1 10.75 10.22 24.79
C MET A 1 11.36 8.85 25.10
N GLU A 2 11.18 8.33 26.32
CA GLU A 2 11.64 6.98 26.62
C GLU A 2 10.63 5.99 26.03
N ILE A 3 11.08 5.15 25.10
CA ILE A 3 10.25 4.04 24.58
C ILE A 3 10.29 2.93 25.64
N PRO A 4 9.14 2.55 26.24
CA PRO A 4 9.11 1.47 27.22
C PRO A 4 9.66 0.18 26.61
N SER A 5 10.60 -0.47 27.32
CA SER A 5 11.46 -1.56 26.85
C SER A 5 10.77 -2.91 26.62
N ASN A 6 9.47 -2.95 26.32
CA ASN A 6 8.75 -4.20 26.05
C ASN A 6 7.66 -4.13 24.96
N ASN A 7 7.61 -3.07 24.15
CA ASN A 7 6.66 -2.98 23.05
C ASN A 7 7.38 -3.23 21.72
N THR A 8 7.37 -4.48 21.26
CA THR A 8 7.80 -4.80 19.90
C THR A 8 6.74 -4.27 18.93
N ILE A 9 7.13 -3.34 18.06
CA ILE A 9 6.26 -2.83 17.00
C ILE A 9 6.49 -3.70 15.76
N SER A 10 5.43 -4.33 15.26
CA SER A 10 5.48 -5.05 13.99
C SER A 10 5.40 -4.07 12.83
N VAL A 11 6.31 -4.19 11.86
CA VAL A 11 6.25 -3.39 10.62
C VAL A 11 4.99 -3.72 9.82
N ALA A 12 4.47 -4.94 9.93
CA ALA A 12 3.24 -5.33 9.24
C ALA A 12 2.02 -4.51 9.73
N ASP A 13 2.02 -4.05 10.98
CA ASP A 13 0.94 -3.23 11.54
C ASP A 13 0.95 -1.79 10.98
N MET A 14 2.03 -1.39 10.30
CA MET A 14 2.14 -0.11 9.60
C MET A 14 1.67 -0.19 8.14
N LEU A 15 1.17 -1.36 7.69
CA LEU A 15 0.64 -1.54 6.34
C LEU A 15 -0.90 -1.54 6.37
N PRO A 16 -1.55 -1.25 5.23
CA PRO A 16 -2.99 -1.45 5.10
C PRO A 16 -3.38 -2.90 5.32
N LYS A 17 -4.63 -3.13 5.75
CA LYS A 17 -5.14 -4.49 6.02
C LYS A 17 -5.17 -5.36 4.76
N ASP A 18 -5.53 -4.78 3.62
CA ASP A 18 -5.51 -5.47 2.32
C ASP A 18 -4.25 -5.08 1.54
N VAL A 19 -3.23 -5.93 1.61
CA VAL A 19 -1.98 -5.78 0.85
C VAL A 19 -2.04 -6.42 -0.54
N THR A 20 -3.18 -6.98 -0.94
CA THR A 20 -3.34 -7.64 -2.25
C THR A 20 -3.69 -6.65 -3.37
N ARG A 21 -4.21 -5.49 -2.98
CA ARG A 21 -4.65 -4.38 -3.84
C ARG A 21 -3.61 -3.26 -3.88
N TYR A 22 -2.93 -3.12 -5.01
CA TYR A 22 -1.87 -2.12 -5.15
C TYR A 22 -1.59 -1.77 -6.61
N PHE A 23 -0.99 -0.61 -6.83
CA PHE A 23 -0.41 -0.18 -8.09
C PHE A 23 1.10 -0.45 -8.12
N ARG A 24 1.61 -0.81 -9.29
CA ARG A 24 3.03 -1.16 -9.50
C ARG A 24 3.56 -0.48 -10.76
N TYR A 25 4.67 0.24 -10.64
CA TYR A 25 5.29 0.93 -11.78
C TYR A 25 6.80 1.17 -11.58
N LEU A 26 7.53 1.37 -12.69
CA LEU A 26 8.93 1.79 -12.67
C LEU A 26 9.00 3.31 -12.49
N GLY A 27 9.85 3.76 -11.56
CA GLY A 27 10.03 5.18 -11.28
C GLY A 27 11.38 5.50 -10.66
N SER A 28 11.45 6.68 -10.05
CA SER A 28 12.67 7.21 -9.48
C SER A 28 12.63 7.30 -7.96
N LEU A 29 13.78 7.61 -7.37
CA LEU A 29 13.85 8.23 -6.06
C LEU A 29 13.07 9.57 -6.07
N THR A 30 12.41 9.89 -4.96
CA THR A 30 11.70 11.18 -4.77
C THR A 30 12.57 12.24 -4.12
N THR A 31 13.81 11.92 -3.79
CA THR A 31 14.84 12.82 -3.30
C THR A 31 15.98 12.94 -4.32
N PRO A 32 16.77 14.02 -4.30
CA PRO A 32 18.03 14.07 -5.06
C PRO A 32 18.87 12.83 -4.78
N THR A 33 19.42 12.14 -5.76
CA THR A 33 19.69 12.50 -7.18
C THR A 33 18.63 12.04 -8.19
N CYS A 34 17.43 11.65 -7.74
CA CYS A 34 16.29 11.28 -8.59
C CYS A 34 16.52 10.10 -9.56
N ASN A 35 17.38 9.15 -9.20
CA ASN A 35 17.71 8.01 -10.07
C ASN A 35 16.50 7.12 -10.35
N GLU A 36 16.31 6.72 -11.60
CA GLU A 36 15.23 5.83 -12.09
C GLU A 36 15.53 4.35 -11.84
N VAL A 37 15.64 3.98 -10.57
CA VAL A 37 16.03 2.63 -10.14
C VAL A 37 14.98 1.96 -9.24
N VAL A 38 13.82 2.59 -9.07
CA VAL A 38 12.80 2.18 -8.09
C VAL A 38 11.64 1.46 -8.78
N VAL A 39 11.26 0.31 -8.23
CA VAL A 39 9.99 -0.34 -8.53
C VAL A 39 8.99 0.04 -7.45
N TRP A 40 8.08 0.96 -7.76
CA TRP A 40 7.11 1.48 -6.78
C TRP A 40 5.96 0.50 -6.57
N THR A 41 5.59 0.26 -5.31
CA THR A 41 4.36 -0.42 -4.92
C THR A 41 3.54 0.54 -4.07
N VAL A 42 2.36 0.91 -4.53
CA VAL A 42 1.46 1.83 -3.81
C VAL A 42 0.17 1.08 -3.51
N PHE A 43 -0.07 0.78 -2.24
CA PHE A 43 -1.31 0.13 -1.82
C PHE A 43 -2.52 1.02 -2.13
N GLU A 44 -3.63 0.39 -2.50
CA GLU A 44 -4.87 1.11 -2.81
C GLU A 44 -5.53 1.67 -1.55
N ASP A 45 -5.46 0.91 -0.45
CA ASP A 45 -6.02 1.31 0.84
C ASP A 45 -4.97 2.07 1.66
N SER A 46 -5.41 3.03 2.49
CA SER A 46 -4.54 3.80 3.39
C SER A 46 -4.54 3.23 4.82
N ILE A 47 -3.52 3.60 5.61
CA ILE A 47 -3.58 3.48 7.08
C ILE A 47 -4.17 4.76 7.68
N SER A 48 -4.92 4.61 8.77
CA SER A 48 -5.46 5.74 9.52
C SER A 48 -4.62 6.00 10.77
N ILE A 49 -4.37 7.26 11.08
CA ILE A 49 -3.77 7.72 12.33
C ILE A 49 -4.72 8.68 13.05
N SER A 50 -4.56 8.85 14.36
CA SER A 50 -5.35 9.82 15.12
C SER A 50 -4.94 11.27 14.79
N ALA A 51 -5.81 12.23 15.12
CA ALA A 51 -5.49 13.65 14.99
C ALA A 51 -4.24 14.01 15.82
N ASP A 52 -4.16 13.54 17.07
CA ASP A 52 -3.00 13.77 17.95
C ASP A 52 -1.70 13.23 17.35
N GLN A 53 -1.74 12.06 16.70
CA GLN A 53 -0.58 11.50 16.01
C GLN A 53 -0.17 12.35 14.80
N MET A 54 -1.14 12.89 14.06
CA MET A 54 -0.87 13.79 12.95
C MET A 54 -0.26 15.12 13.43
N GLU A 55 -0.77 15.67 14.54
CA GLU A 55 -0.23 16.90 15.14
C GLU A 55 1.23 16.72 15.55
N ILE A 56 1.57 15.59 16.19
CA ILE A 56 2.97 15.26 16.52
C ILE A 56 3.84 15.23 15.26
N LEU A 57 3.36 14.63 14.17
CA LEU A 57 4.12 14.54 12.92
C LEU A 57 4.34 15.91 12.26
N ARG A 58 3.36 16.80 12.35
CA ARG A 58 3.41 18.14 11.74
C ARG A 58 4.29 19.12 12.53
N ASN A 59 4.40 18.93 13.83
CA ASN A 59 5.26 19.74 14.70
C ASN A 59 6.71 19.18 14.81
N LEU A 60 7.17 18.35 13.86
CA LEU A 60 8.55 17.85 13.88
C LEU A 60 9.53 18.93 13.41
N HIS A 61 10.69 18.99 14.06
CA HIS A 61 11.74 19.96 13.79
C HIS A 61 13.01 19.25 13.29
N GLU A 62 13.81 19.90 12.42
CA GLU A 62 15.06 19.32 11.90
C GLU A 62 16.12 19.13 13.00
N GLY A 63 16.12 20.05 13.97
CA GLY A 63 17.06 20.08 15.09
C GLY A 63 16.34 20.10 16.43
N ASP A 64 16.49 21.20 17.14
CA ASP A 64 15.80 21.46 18.40
C ASP A 64 14.44 22.15 18.18
N ASP A 65 13.71 22.37 19.27
CA ASP A 65 12.41 23.04 19.29
C ASP A 65 12.45 24.53 18.86
N GLN A 66 13.65 25.05 18.54
CA GLN A 66 13.83 26.42 18.03
C GLN A 66 14.08 26.43 16.52
N SER A 67 14.34 25.27 15.93
CA SER A 67 14.54 25.10 14.49
C SER A 67 13.20 25.24 13.74
N PRO A 68 13.20 25.50 12.42
CA PRO A 68 11.95 25.47 11.66
C PRO A 68 11.31 24.07 11.67
N GLU A 69 9.98 24.05 11.62
CA GLU A 69 9.21 22.82 11.43
C GLU A 69 9.53 22.20 10.04
N ILE A 70 9.52 20.86 9.99
CA ILE A 70 9.67 20.10 8.75
C ILE A 70 8.31 20.06 8.06
N GLU A 71 8.07 21.05 7.22
CA GLU A 71 6.87 21.16 6.41
C GLU A 71 7.12 20.73 4.96
N ASP A 72 6.03 20.38 4.25
CA ASP A 72 6.00 20.10 2.80
C ASP A 72 7.15 19.25 2.26
N ASN A 73 7.58 18.26 3.04
CA ASN A 73 8.71 17.37 2.76
C ASN A 73 8.36 16.25 1.74
N TYR A 74 7.68 16.61 0.65
CA TYR A 74 7.30 15.73 -0.43
C TYR A 74 7.65 16.33 -1.80
N ARG A 75 7.88 15.46 -2.78
CA ARG A 75 8.09 15.88 -4.16
C ARG A 75 6.73 16.02 -4.87
N PRO A 76 6.49 17.09 -5.66
CA PRO A 76 5.28 17.20 -6.47
C PRO A 76 5.09 16.03 -7.44
N VAL A 77 3.84 15.72 -7.79
CA VAL A 77 3.52 14.69 -8.79
C VAL A 77 4.23 15.00 -10.11
N GLN A 78 4.88 13.97 -10.67
CA GLN A 78 5.57 14.06 -11.96
C GLN A 78 4.66 13.50 -13.06
N SER A 79 4.88 13.93 -14.31
CA SER A 79 4.11 13.46 -15.46
C SER A 79 4.21 11.93 -15.61
N VAL A 80 3.10 11.29 -15.99
CA VAL A 80 3.07 9.83 -16.21
C VAL A 80 3.94 9.45 -17.40
N ASN A 81 4.03 10.30 -18.42
CA ASN A 81 4.66 10.00 -19.71
C ASN A 81 4.09 8.69 -20.27
N ASP A 82 4.92 7.85 -20.89
CA ASP A 82 4.51 6.59 -21.51
C ASP A 82 4.57 5.39 -20.54
N ARG A 83 4.62 5.64 -19.23
CA ARG A 83 4.78 4.57 -18.23
C ARG A 83 3.49 3.77 -18.09
N GLU A 84 3.62 2.45 -18.13
CA GLU A 84 2.55 1.53 -17.74
C GLU A 84 2.46 1.44 -16.21
N ILE A 85 1.22 1.52 -15.69
CA ILE A 85 0.93 1.36 -14.26
C ILE A 85 0.06 0.12 -14.13
N ALA A 86 0.64 -0.95 -13.59
CA ALA A 86 -0.07 -2.19 -13.35
C ALA A 86 -0.90 -2.09 -12.06
N PHE A 87 -2.10 -2.64 -12.07
CA PHE A 87 -2.93 -2.80 -10.88
C PHE A 87 -3.04 -4.28 -10.50
N SER A 88 -2.74 -4.61 -9.24
CA SER A 88 -2.92 -5.92 -8.65
C SER A 88 -4.17 -5.92 -7.78
N SER A 89 -4.93 -7.01 -7.83
CA SER A 89 -5.97 -7.32 -6.84
C SER A 89 -6.08 -8.84 -6.70
N ALA A 90 -6.43 -9.35 -5.52
CA ALA A 90 -6.73 -10.76 -5.39
C ALA A 90 -7.95 -11.13 -6.24
N ALA A 91 -7.81 -12.13 -7.11
CA ALA A 91 -8.94 -12.69 -7.85
C ALA A 91 -9.95 -13.27 -6.85
N LYS A 92 -11.08 -12.59 -6.68
CA LYS A 92 -12.21 -13.13 -5.92
C LYS A 92 -12.89 -14.18 -6.81
N TYR A 93 -12.57 -15.45 -6.63
CA TYR A 93 -13.38 -16.51 -7.22
C TYR A 93 -14.79 -16.43 -6.63
N SER A 94 -15.79 -16.17 -7.47
CA SER A 94 -17.17 -16.16 -6.99
C SER A 94 -17.57 -17.56 -6.57
N LEU A 95 -18.10 -17.71 -5.35
CA LEU A 95 -18.66 -18.97 -4.87
C LEU A 95 -19.78 -19.46 -5.79
N SER A 96 -20.51 -18.54 -6.45
CA SER A 96 -21.53 -18.91 -7.46
C SER A 96 -20.91 -19.53 -8.71
N LEU A 97 -19.73 -19.09 -9.14
CA LEU A 97 -19.01 -19.73 -10.25
C LEU A 97 -18.50 -21.11 -9.84
N LEU A 98 -18.01 -21.27 -8.61
CA LEU A 98 -17.56 -22.57 -8.10
C LEU A 98 -18.73 -23.56 -7.94
N LEU A 99 -19.87 -23.10 -7.44
CA LEU A 99 -21.08 -23.94 -7.29
C LEU A 99 -21.68 -24.31 -8.64
N SER A 100 -21.77 -23.37 -9.59
CA SER A 100 -22.32 -23.66 -10.92
C SER A 100 -21.43 -24.62 -11.72
N THR A 101 -20.11 -24.46 -11.66
CA THR A 101 -19.17 -25.41 -12.29
C THR A 101 -19.24 -26.79 -11.64
N LEU A 102 -19.37 -26.88 -10.32
CA LEU A 102 -19.58 -28.15 -9.63
C LEU A 102 -20.91 -28.81 -10.02
N SER A 103 -22.01 -28.04 -10.13
CA SER A 103 -23.28 -28.57 -10.62
C SER A 103 -23.17 -29.10 -12.05
N LEU A 104 -22.55 -28.37 -12.97
CA LEU A 104 -22.32 -28.81 -14.35
C LEU A 104 -21.49 -30.11 -14.41
N LEU A 105 -20.45 -30.22 -13.58
CA LEU A 105 -19.63 -31.43 -13.48
C LEU A 105 -20.48 -32.62 -13.00
N VAL A 106 -21.30 -32.43 -11.96
CA VAL A 106 -22.19 -33.48 -11.45
C VAL A 106 -23.21 -33.89 -12.51
N LEU A 107 -23.85 -32.95 -13.22
CA LEU A 107 -24.77 -33.29 -14.32
C LEU A 107 -24.04 -34.09 -15.41
N SER A 108 -22.84 -33.69 -15.83
CA SER A 108 -22.08 -34.39 -16.87
C SER A 108 -21.74 -35.83 -16.51
N LEU A 109 -21.50 -36.11 -15.22
CA LEU A 109 -21.26 -37.46 -14.71
C LEU A 109 -22.54 -38.31 -14.66
N GLN A 110 -23.70 -37.69 -14.43
CA GLN A 110 -25.01 -38.39 -14.43
C GLN A 110 -25.46 -38.78 -15.85
N PHE A 111 -25.06 -38.03 -16.88
CA PHE A 111 -25.38 -38.32 -18.29
C PHE A 111 -24.32 -39.17 -19.01
N SER A 112 -23.21 -39.52 -18.34
CA SER A 112 -22.17 -40.39 -18.88
C SER A 112 -22.26 -41.85 -18.41
N ALA A 113 -23.39 -42.24 -17.80
CA ALA A 113 -23.66 -43.60 -17.29
C ALA A 113 -24.78 -44.29 -18.09
#